data_AF-A0A9P1IIV8-F1
#
_entry.id   AF-A0A9P1IIV8-F1
#
_cell.length_a   1.000
_cell.length_b   1.000
_cell.length_c   1.000
_cell.angle_alpha   90.00
_cell.angle_beta   90.00
_cell.angle_gamma   90.00
#
_symmetry.space_group_name_H-M   'P 1'
#
loop_
_entity.id
_entity.type
_entity.pdbx_description
1 polymer ?
#
loop_
_entity_poly.entity_id
_entity_poly.type
_entity_poly.pdbx_seq_one_letter_code
_entity_poly.pdbx_strand_id
1 'polypeptide(L)'
;MSLVGVNTKIVKNGDAEPILAAGKFRIYSMRFCPWAQRSLIYAAAKKIPTEIVNIDLKNKPDWYFSKHFKGQVPALEYDGKHVIESAVIPEYLDDIFPETRILPTDPYQKVQQKLLLARLSEIAPAFYGVVQSVQDPSVREEKVANLLKSLEAAEQLLTGEYYSGTNKPGYADYLFYPNIQRVFWLSNALPGLPLDVAAFPGNAKFPKLTSWFSRIAALPEVIEASQPTETGVGFFKDYVNGSPNYDFGL
;
A
#
# COMPACT_ATOMS: atom_id res chain seq x y z
N MET A 1 -19.26 2.48 -0.10
CA MET A 1 -17.98 2.18 -0.76
C MET A 1 -17.84 3.11 -1.96
N SER A 2 -16.77 3.89 -1.97
CA SER A 2 -16.33 4.77 -3.05
C SER A 2 -15.54 4.06 -4.16
N LEU A 3 -14.87 2.96 -3.84
CA LEU A 3 -14.08 2.17 -4.77
C LEU A 3 -14.93 1.06 -5.39
N VAL A 4 -14.91 0.95 -6.72
CA VAL A 4 -15.60 -0.10 -7.47
C VAL A 4 -14.57 -0.85 -8.31
N GLY A 5 -14.58 -2.17 -8.25
CA GLY A 5 -13.64 -3.00 -9.03
C GLY A 5 -12.38 -3.43 -8.28
N VAL A 6 -12.28 -3.20 -6.96
CA VAL A 6 -11.13 -3.66 -6.14
C VAL A 6 -10.92 -5.17 -6.30
N ASN A 7 -12.00 -5.96 -6.37
CA ASN A 7 -11.99 -7.42 -6.46
C ASN A 7 -12.41 -7.94 -7.84
N THR A 8 -11.86 -7.37 -8.91
CA THR A 8 -12.02 -7.85 -10.29
C THR A 8 -10.75 -8.56 -10.76
N LYS A 9 -10.91 -9.43 -11.76
CA LYS A 9 -9.78 -10.11 -12.40
C LYS A 9 -8.82 -9.11 -13.02
N ILE A 10 -7.55 -9.49 -13.05
CA ILE A 10 -6.53 -8.73 -13.78
C ILE A 10 -6.86 -8.64 -15.28
N VAL A 11 -6.49 -7.51 -15.85
CA VAL A 11 -6.42 -7.28 -17.30
C VAL A 11 -4.98 -7.52 -17.73
N LYS A 12 -4.79 -8.34 -18.76
CA LYS A 12 -3.48 -8.82 -19.24
C LYS A 12 -3.29 -8.54 -20.73
N ASN A 13 -2.12 -8.89 -21.25
CA ASN A 13 -1.83 -8.70 -22.66
C ASN A 13 -2.85 -9.40 -23.56
N GLY A 14 -3.31 -8.68 -24.60
CA GLY A 14 -4.40 -9.07 -25.49
C GLY A 14 -5.79 -8.64 -25.05
N ASP A 15 -6.00 -8.27 -23.79
CA ASP A 15 -7.29 -7.75 -23.33
C ASP A 15 -7.48 -6.28 -23.77
N ALA A 16 -8.72 -5.93 -24.13
CA ALA A 16 -9.07 -4.58 -24.53
C ALA A 16 -8.97 -3.59 -23.35
N GLU A 17 -8.63 -2.34 -23.65
CA GLU A 17 -8.68 -1.25 -22.67
C GLU A 17 -10.14 -1.01 -22.23
N PRO A 18 -10.45 -1.07 -20.92
CA PRO A 18 -11.78 -0.72 -20.44
C PRO A 18 -12.11 0.75 -20.72
N ILE A 19 -13.30 1.04 -21.24
CA ILE A 19 -13.72 2.43 -21.50
C ILE A 19 -13.93 3.16 -20.17
N LEU A 20 -13.40 4.39 -20.03
CA LEU A 20 -13.70 5.27 -18.90
C LEU A 20 -14.72 6.33 -19.32
N ALA A 21 -15.83 6.43 -18.59
CA ALA A 21 -16.82 7.47 -18.84
C ALA A 21 -16.28 8.86 -18.41
N ALA A 22 -16.70 9.91 -19.12
CA ALA A 22 -16.30 11.29 -18.80
C ALA A 22 -16.63 11.67 -17.34
N GLY A 23 -15.74 12.42 -16.68
CA GLY A 23 -15.91 12.83 -15.29
C GLY A 23 -15.77 11.70 -14.25
N LYS A 24 -15.33 10.49 -14.65
CA LYS A 24 -15.04 9.39 -13.73
C LYS A 24 -13.55 9.29 -13.44
N PHE A 25 -13.23 8.93 -12.20
CA PHE A 25 -11.87 8.59 -11.79
C PHE A 25 -11.63 7.11 -11.99
N ARG A 26 -10.44 6.77 -12.48
CA ARG A 26 -9.94 5.39 -12.49
C ARG A 26 -8.56 5.33 -11.85
N ILE A 27 -8.31 4.29 -11.05
CA ILE A 27 -6.97 3.91 -10.64
C ILE A 27 -6.65 2.53 -11.21
N TYR A 28 -5.61 2.46 -12.02
CA TYR A 28 -4.98 1.22 -12.42
C TYR A 28 -4.15 0.68 -11.26
N SER A 29 -4.40 -0.56 -10.88
CA SER A 29 -3.93 -1.16 -9.63
C SER A 29 -3.46 -2.59 -9.85
N MET A 30 -3.01 -3.23 -8.78
CA MET A 30 -2.93 -4.67 -8.64
C MET A 30 -3.29 -4.97 -7.19
N ARG A 31 -4.21 -5.91 -6.95
CA ARG A 31 -4.88 -6.18 -5.64
C ARG A 31 -3.94 -6.29 -4.44
N PHE A 32 -2.72 -6.77 -4.68
CA PHE A 32 -1.70 -7.01 -3.67
C PHE A 32 -0.51 -6.03 -3.73
N CYS A 33 -0.54 -5.01 -4.59
CA CYS A 33 0.50 -3.98 -4.65
C CYS A 33 0.38 -2.97 -3.49
N PRO A 34 1.38 -2.84 -2.60
CA PRO A 34 1.31 -1.85 -1.53
C PRO A 34 1.34 -0.41 -2.06
N TRP A 35 2.05 -0.16 -3.16
CA TRP A 35 2.16 1.17 -3.76
C TRP A 35 0.82 1.63 -4.35
N ALA A 36 0.09 0.73 -5.00
CA ALA A 36 -1.22 1.06 -5.55
C ALA A 36 -2.26 1.27 -4.45
N GLN A 37 -2.20 0.46 -3.39
CA GLN A 37 -3.07 0.60 -2.22
C GLN A 37 -3.00 2.00 -1.59
N ARG A 38 -1.85 2.68 -1.63
CA ARG A 38 -1.72 4.07 -1.17
C ARG A 38 -2.77 4.97 -1.81
N SER A 39 -2.88 4.93 -3.13
CA SER A 39 -3.82 5.75 -3.91
C SER A 39 -5.27 5.33 -3.65
N LEU A 40 -5.54 4.03 -3.48
CA LEU A 40 -6.87 3.52 -3.16
C LEU A 40 -7.35 4.01 -1.79
N ILE A 41 -6.50 3.88 -0.75
CA ILE A 41 -6.80 4.39 0.59
C ILE A 41 -7.08 5.89 0.54
N TYR A 42 -6.24 6.65 -0.18
CA TYR A 42 -6.41 8.10 -0.28
C TYR A 42 -7.72 8.49 -0.97
N ALA A 43 -8.07 7.83 -2.07
CA ALA A 43 -9.34 8.04 -2.76
C ALA A 43 -10.54 7.69 -1.85
N ALA A 44 -10.45 6.58 -1.10
CA ALA A 44 -11.48 6.16 -0.17
C ALA A 44 -11.63 7.12 1.04
N ALA A 45 -10.51 7.57 1.62
CA ALA A 45 -10.49 8.53 2.72
C ALA A 45 -11.16 9.86 2.33
N LYS A 46 -10.95 10.28 1.09
CA LYS A 46 -11.56 11.47 0.49
C LYS A 46 -12.95 11.23 -0.10
N LYS A 47 -13.44 9.98 -0.04
CA LYS A 47 -14.75 9.54 -0.55
C LYS A 47 -14.95 9.84 -2.05
N ILE A 48 -13.88 9.75 -2.84
CA ILE A 48 -13.89 10.00 -4.29
C ILE A 48 -14.38 8.73 -5.00
N PRO A 49 -15.54 8.75 -5.69
CA PRO A 49 -16.00 7.60 -6.45
C PRO A 49 -14.98 7.22 -7.54
N THR A 50 -14.38 6.05 -7.42
CA THR A 50 -13.23 5.64 -8.23
C THR A 50 -13.40 4.21 -8.74
N GLU A 51 -13.24 4.04 -10.05
CA GLU A 51 -13.16 2.73 -10.68
C GLU A 51 -11.74 2.16 -10.56
N ILE A 52 -11.61 0.87 -10.29
CA ILE A 52 -10.34 0.17 -10.17
C ILE A 52 -10.21 -0.84 -11.31
N VAL A 53 -9.09 -0.76 -12.04
CA VAL A 53 -8.70 -1.75 -13.06
C VAL A 53 -7.44 -2.44 -12.59
N ASN A 54 -7.52 -3.74 -12.30
CA ASN A 54 -6.37 -4.52 -11.89
C ASN A 54 -5.55 -4.93 -13.11
N ILE A 55 -4.23 -4.74 -13.07
CA ILE A 55 -3.30 -5.03 -14.18
C ILE A 55 -2.43 -6.23 -13.83
N ASP A 56 -2.27 -7.14 -14.78
CA ASP A 56 -1.25 -8.19 -14.71
C ASP A 56 0.14 -7.55 -14.85
N LEU A 57 0.93 -7.56 -13.77
CA LEU A 57 2.26 -6.95 -13.76
C LEU A 57 3.35 -7.80 -14.42
N LYS A 58 3.07 -9.06 -14.75
CA LYS A 58 3.96 -9.96 -15.49
C LYS A 58 3.65 -9.95 -16.98
N ASN A 59 2.36 -10.00 -17.34
CA ASN A 59 1.89 -10.00 -18.72
C ASN A 59 1.02 -8.76 -18.99
N LYS A 60 1.65 -7.58 -18.95
CA LYS A 60 0.99 -6.28 -19.00
C LYS A 60 0.30 -6.05 -20.35
N PRO A 61 -0.90 -5.45 -20.39
CA PRO A 61 -1.49 -4.99 -21.65
C PRO A 61 -0.64 -3.91 -22.33
N ASP A 62 -0.46 -4.01 -23.64
CA ASP A 62 0.34 -3.03 -24.41
C ASP A 62 -0.20 -1.59 -24.29
N TRP A 63 -1.53 -1.44 -24.26
CA TRP A 63 -2.17 -0.14 -24.09
C TRP A 63 -1.86 0.51 -22.74
N TYR A 64 -1.50 -0.27 -21.72
CA TYR A 64 -1.24 0.24 -20.38
C TYR A 64 -0.01 1.16 -20.32
N PHE A 65 0.96 0.98 -21.23
CA PHE A 65 2.15 1.82 -21.28
C PHE A 65 1.84 3.28 -21.65
N SER A 66 0.66 3.57 -22.23
CA SER A 66 0.17 4.93 -22.43
C SER A 66 -0.29 5.61 -21.13
N LYS A 67 -0.67 4.83 -20.12
CA LYS A 67 -1.15 5.30 -18.81
C LYS A 67 0.00 5.41 -17.80
N HIS A 68 0.97 4.50 -17.90
CA HIS A 68 2.17 4.50 -17.09
C HIS A 68 3.37 4.07 -17.94
N PHE A 69 4.35 4.97 -18.13
CA PHE A 69 5.45 4.72 -19.08
C PHE A 69 6.34 3.51 -18.75
N LYS A 70 6.48 3.14 -17.45
CA LYS A 70 7.15 1.89 -17.01
C LYS A 70 6.21 0.67 -16.90
N GLY A 71 4.92 0.83 -17.20
CA GLY A 71 3.88 -0.16 -16.93
C GLY A 71 3.83 -0.59 -15.46
N GLN A 72 4.04 0.33 -14.51
CA GLN A 72 3.90 0.06 -13.08
C GLN A 72 2.52 0.52 -12.59
N VAL A 73 2.14 0.14 -11.39
CA VAL A 73 0.93 0.63 -10.71
C VAL A 73 1.34 1.32 -9.40
N PRO A 74 0.64 2.37 -8.96
CA PRO A 74 -0.61 2.90 -9.50
C PRO A 74 -0.44 3.86 -10.68
N ALA A 75 -1.51 3.99 -11.47
CA ALA A 75 -1.74 5.13 -12.35
C ALA A 75 -3.18 5.64 -12.17
N LEU A 76 -3.36 6.93 -11.96
CA LEU A 76 -4.66 7.61 -11.91
C LEU A 76 -5.00 8.13 -13.30
N GLU A 77 -6.24 7.94 -13.73
CA GLU A 77 -6.82 8.56 -14.93
C GLU A 77 -8.06 9.37 -14.56
N TYR A 78 -8.11 10.60 -15.05
CA TYR A 78 -9.25 11.51 -14.88
C TYR A 78 -9.30 12.51 -16.04
N ASP A 79 -10.42 12.59 -16.75
CA ASP A 79 -10.65 13.48 -17.90
C ASP A 79 -9.49 13.48 -18.92
N GLY A 80 -9.03 12.27 -19.27
CA GLY A 80 -7.95 12.05 -20.24
C GLY A 80 -6.55 12.41 -19.75
N LYS A 81 -6.40 12.82 -18.49
CA LYS A 81 -5.10 13.09 -17.86
C LYS A 81 -4.66 11.91 -17.01
N HIS A 82 -3.36 11.66 -16.99
CA HIS A 82 -2.74 10.58 -16.21
C HIS A 82 -1.81 11.16 -15.14
N VAL A 83 -1.92 10.64 -13.92
CA VAL A 83 -0.99 10.92 -12.82
C VAL A 83 -0.44 9.59 -12.31
N ILE A 84 0.87 9.48 -12.24
CA ILE A 84 1.59 8.29 -11.81
C ILE A 84 2.44 8.61 -10.57
N GLU A 85 3.06 7.58 -10.01
CA GLU A 85 3.78 7.61 -8.72
C GLU A 85 2.85 7.62 -7.51
N SER A 86 3.00 6.60 -6.65
CA SER A 86 2.13 6.34 -5.51
C SER A 86 2.09 7.42 -4.43
N ALA A 87 3.10 8.30 -4.39
CA ALA A 87 3.14 9.46 -3.50
C ALA A 87 2.58 10.73 -4.16
N VAL A 88 2.72 10.85 -5.48
CA VAL A 88 2.28 12.04 -6.23
C VAL A 88 0.77 12.02 -6.45
N ILE A 89 0.16 10.86 -6.68
CA ILE A 89 -1.30 10.73 -6.86
C ILE A 89 -2.06 11.31 -5.64
N PRO A 90 -1.75 10.93 -4.38
CA PRO A 90 -2.32 11.57 -3.20
C PRO A 90 -2.19 13.10 -3.17
N GLU A 91 -1.03 13.66 -3.52
CA GLU A 91 -0.82 15.11 -3.59
C GLU A 91 -1.75 15.76 -4.62
N TYR A 92 -1.84 15.18 -5.81
CA TYR A 92 -2.75 15.64 -6.86
C TYR A 92 -4.22 15.61 -6.39
N LEU A 93 -4.66 14.53 -5.74
CA LEU A 93 -6.01 14.42 -5.19
C LEU A 93 -6.30 15.51 -4.14
N ASP A 94 -5.32 15.91 -3.34
CA ASP A 94 -5.47 17.01 -2.37
C ASP A 94 -5.52 18.40 -2.99
N ASP A 95 -5.01 18.56 -4.21
CA ASP A 95 -5.06 19.82 -4.94
C ASP A 95 -6.39 19.98 -5.70
N ILE A 96 -6.91 18.91 -6.30
CA ILE A 96 -8.20 18.96 -7.00
C ILE A 96 -9.43 18.81 -6.08
N PHE A 97 -9.25 18.29 -4.86
CA PHE A 97 -10.27 18.17 -3.81
C PHE A 97 -9.78 18.78 -2.48
N PRO A 98 -9.66 20.12 -2.39
CA PRO A 98 -9.06 20.80 -1.24
C PRO A 98 -9.94 20.75 0.03
N GLU A 99 -11.24 20.56 -0.10
CA GLU A 99 -12.21 20.49 1.01
C GLU A 99 -12.04 19.24 1.89
N THR A 100 -11.47 18.18 1.32
CA THR A 100 -11.19 16.90 1.99
C THR A 100 -9.69 16.65 2.12
N ARG A 101 -8.89 17.72 2.12
CA ARG A 101 -7.43 17.65 2.13
C ARG A 101 -6.89 16.90 3.36
N ILE A 102 -5.93 16.00 3.13
CA ILE A 102 -5.28 15.22 4.21
C ILE A 102 -3.89 15.79 4.53
N LEU A 103 -3.14 16.27 3.53
CA LEU A 103 -1.87 16.96 3.76
C LEU A 103 -2.09 18.30 4.48
N PRO A 104 -1.21 18.68 5.42
CA PRO A 104 -1.25 20.02 6.01
C PRO A 104 -1.16 21.11 4.94
N THR A 105 -1.89 22.21 5.15
CA THR A 105 -1.81 23.41 4.29
C THR A 105 -0.55 24.22 4.59
N ASP A 106 -0.09 24.22 5.85
CA ASP A 106 1.19 24.81 6.24
C ASP A 106 2.35 24.14 5.48
N PRO A 107 3.18 24.91 4.76
CA PRO A 107 4.27 24.36 3.94
C PRO A 107 5.28 23.53 4.74
N TYR A 108 5.62 23.95 5.96
CA TYR A 108 6.58 23.23 6.78
C TYR A 108 6.02 21.89 7.23
N GLN A 109 4.81 21.87 7.78
CA GLN A 109 4.14 20.64 8.22
C GLN A 109 3.92 19.67 7.05
N LYS A 110 3.58 20.18 5.86
CA LYS A 110 3.49 19.38 4.64
C LYS A 110 4.81 18.67 4.34
N VAL A 111 5.93 19.38 4.37
CA VAL A 111 7.26 18.80 4.14
C VAL A 111 7.61 17.81 5.25
N GLN A 112 7.28 18.08 6.51
CA GLN A 112 7.52 17.14 7.61
C GLN A 112 6.78 15.81 7.40
N GLN A 113 5.54 15.82 6.93
CA GLN A 113 4.82 14.58 6.58
C GLN A 113 5.51 13.79 5.46
N LYS A 114 6.04 14.48 4.44
CA LYS A 114 6.77 13.83 3.34
C LYS A 114 8.11 13.26 3.78
N LEU A 115 8.87 13.99 4.61
CA LEU A 115 10.13 13.50 5.19
C LEU A 115 9.90 12.32 6.13
N LEU A 116 8.83 12.35 6.91
CA LEU A 116 8.42 11.24 7.76
C LEU A 116 8.12 9.99 6.92
N LEU A 117 7.33 10.12 5.85
CA LEU A 117 7.09 9.02 4.92
C LEU A 117 8.37 8.47 4.30
N ALA A 118 9.33 9.33 3.93
CA ALA A 118 10.60 8.89 3.37
C ALA A 118 11.37 7.99 4.37
N ARG A 119 11.45 8.41 5.64
CA ARG A 119 12.07 7.61 6.71
C ARG A 119 11.34 6.29 6.97
N LEU A 120 10.00 6.31 6.94
CA LEU A 120 9.17 5.12 7.13
C LEU A 120 9.26 4.15 5.93
N SER A 121 9.52 4.66 4.73
CA SER A 121 9.57 3.85 3.50
C SER A 121 10.79 2.92 3.43
N GLU A 122 11.78 3.08 4.30
CA GLU A 122 12.91 2.15 4.48
C GLU A 122 12.47 0.74 4.87
N ILE A 123 11.24 0.57 5.38
CA ILE A 123 10.70 -0.77 5.65
C ILE A 123 10.48 -1.59 4.38
N ALA A 124 10.23 -0.95 3.24
CA ALA A 124 9.95 -1.65 1.98
C ALA A 124 11.18 -2.43 1.47
N PRO A 125 12.38 -1.84 1.32
CA PRO A 125 13.56 -2.62 0.95
C PRO A 125 13.91 -3.69 1.99
N ALA A 126 13.75 -3.42 3.29
CA ALA A 126 13.97 -4.42 4.33
C ALA A 126 13.01 -5.62 4.21
N PHE A 127 11.73 -5.35 3.96
CA PHE A 127 10.72 -6.37 3.65
C PHE A 127 11.10 -7.23 2.45
N TYR A 128 11.47 -6.60 1.33
CA TYR A 128 11.87 -7.34 0.13
C TYR A 128 13.15 -8.16 0.35
N GLY A 129 14.07 -7.70 1.20
CA GLY A 129 15.21 -8.49 1.65
C GLY A 129 14.79 -9.78 2.35
N VAL A 130 13.80 -9.75 3.23
CA VAL A 130 13.27 -10.96 3.89
C VAL A 130 12.62 -11.90 2.87
N VAL A 131 11.84 -11.37 1.92
CA VAL A 131 11.27 -12.19 0.83
C VAL A 131 12.37 -12.89 0.02
N GLN A 132 13.43 -12.17 -0.35
CA GLN A 132 14.55 -12.74 -1.11
C GLN A 132 15.28 -13.84 -0.32
N SER A 133 15.40 -13.68 1.01
CA SER A 133 16.02 -14.70 1.87
C SER A 133 15.26 -16.02 1.96
N VAL A 134 14.03 -16.11 1.45
CA VAL A 134 13.31 -17.39 1.34
C VAL A 134 14.04 -18.34 0.40
N GLN A 135 14.64 -17.81 -0.67
CA GLN A 135 15.41 -18.59 -1.65
C GLN A 135 16.89 -18.75 -1.26
N ASP A 136 17.37 -17.94 -0.32
CA ASP A 136 18.73 -18.01 0.23
C ASP A 136 18.71 -17.88 1.77
N PRO A 137 18.61 -19.01 2.49
CA PRO A 137 18.57 -19.00 3.95
C PRO A 137 19.82 -18.41 4.62
N SER A 138 20.96 -18.36 3.93
CA SER A 138 22.23 -17.89 4.50
C SER A 138 22.21 -16.41 4.88
N VAL A 139 21.41 -15.61 4.17
CA VAL A 139 21.25 -14.17 4.44
C VAL A 139 20.06 -13.85 5.34
N ARG A 140 19.26 -14.85 5.73
CA ARG A 140 17.98 -14.65 6.42
C ARG A 140 18.12 -13.88 7.72
N GLU A 141 19.11 -14.22 8.55
CA GLU A 141 19.32 -13.55 9.84
C GLU A 141 19.57 -12.06 9.67
N GLU A 142 20.46 -11.68 8.75
CA GLU A 142 20.77 -10.28 8.42
C GLU A 142 19.52 -9.54 7.90
N LYS A 143 18.77 -10.14 6.96
CA LYS A 143 17.58 -9.50 6.38
C LYS A 143 16.46 -9.33 7.42
N VAL A 144 16.27 -10.30 8.31
CA VAL A 144 15.32 -10.20 9.42
C VAL A 144 15.77 -9.11 10.41
N ALA A 145 17.06 -9.02 10.74
CA ALA A 145 17.58 -7.97 11.60
C ALA A 145 17.33 -6.56 11.01
N ASN A 146 17.52 -6.39 9.70
CA ASN A 146 17.23 -5.14 9.00
C ASN A 146 15.73 -4.77 9.03
N LEU A 147 14.84 -5.76 8.89
CA LEU A 147 13.40 -5.55 9.04
C LEU A 147 13.05 -5.10 10.47
N LEU A 148 13.59 -5.77 11.49
CA LEU A 148 13.36 -5.40 12.89
C LEU A 148 13.88 -4.00 13.21
N LYS A 149 15.04 -3.61 12.66
CA LYS A 149 15.58 -2.26 12.79
C LYS A 149 14.66 -1.21 12.16
N SER A 150 14.06 -1.52 11.01
CA SER A 150 13.10 -0.63 10.35
C SER A 150 11.79 -0.50 11.15
N LEU A 151 11.31 -1.58 11.75
CA LEU A 151 10.16 -1.57 12.67
C LEU A 151 10.45 -0.75 13.93
N GLU A 152 11.66 -0.86 14.47
CA GLU A 152 12.10 -0.07 15.63
C GLU A 152 12.19 1.43 15.31
N ALA A 153 12.70 1.79 14.13
CA ALA A 153 12.67 3.16 13.67
C ALA A 153 11.24 3.71 13.50
N ALA A 154 10.32 2.90 12.97
CA ALA A 154 8.91 3.27 12.86
C ALA A 154 8.25 3.46 14.23
N GLU A 155 8.48 2.53 15.17
CA GLU A 155 8.06 2.64 16.57
C GLU A 155 8.56 3.95 17.20
N GLN A 156 9.83 4.31 17.03
CA GLN A 156 10.40 5.55 17.59
C GLN A 156 9.79 6.81 16.97
N LEU A 157 9.54 6.79 15.67
CA LEU A 157 8.93 7.90 14.91
C LEU A 157 7.47 8.18 15.29
N LEU A 158 6.75 7.17 15.77
CA LEU A 158 5.38 7.32 16.20
C LEU A 158 5.30 7.96 17.59
N THR A 159 4.91 9.23 17.65
CA THR A 159 4.86 10.02 18.89
C THR A 159 3.44 10.23 19.43
N GLY A 160 2.41 10.04 18.60
CA GLY A 160 1.00 10.12 18.98
C GLY A 160 0.23 8.86 18.59
N GLU A 161 -1.10 8.99 18.45
CA GLU A 161 -1.94 7.90 17.96
C GLU A 161 -1.67 7.56 16.48
N TYR A 162 -1.27 8.56 15.70
CA TYR A 162 -0.95 8.51 14.28
C TYR A 162 0.34 9.29 13.97
N TYR A 163 1.00 8.95 12.87
CA TYR A 163 2.17 9.65 12.33
C TYR A 163 1.87 11.07 11.86
N SER A 164 0.59 11.40 11.64
CA SER A 164 0.12 12.77 11.42
C SER A 164 0.45 13.72 12.58
N GLY A 165 0.64 13.18 13.79
CA GLY A 165 0.74 13.98 15.02
C GLY A 165 -0.62 14.46 15.54
N THR A 166 -1.72 13.98 14.97
CA THR A 166 -3.10 14.31 15.38
C THR A 166 -3.85 13.05 15.82
N ASN A 167 -5.12 13.20 16.21
CA ASN A 167 -6.03 12.09 16.52
C ASN A 167 -6.68 11.45 15.26
N LYS A 168 -6.20 11.79 14.06
CA LYS A 168 -6.63 11.22 12.78
C LYS A 168 -5.44 10.76 11.96
N PRO A 169 -5.57 9.73 11.12
CA PRO A 169 -4.51 9.37 10.16
C PRO A 169 -4.23 10.53 9.20
N GLY A 170 -2.98 10.70 8.83
CA GLY A 170 -2.52 11.68 7.85
C GLY A 170 -1.88 11.03 6.64
N TYR A 171 -1.20 11.86 5.85
CA TYR A 171 -0.52 11.44 4.64
C TYR A 171 0.51 10.33 4.91
N ALA A 172 1.37 10.50 5.92
CA ALA A 172 2.38 9.49 6.24
C ALA A 172 1.74 8.18 6.71
N ASP A 173 0.65 8.24 7.50
CA ASP A 173 -0.08 7.05 7.98
C ASP A 173 -0.62 6.20 6.82
N TYR A 174 -1.42 6.82 5.94
CA TYR A 174 -2.06 6.12 4.83
C TYR A 174 -1.05 5.58 3.83
N LEU A 175 0.06 6.28 3.60
CA LEU A 175 1.08 5.82 2.65
C LEU A 175 2.05 4.80 3.26
N PHE A 176 2.18 4.75 4.58
CA PHE A 176 3.01 3.77 5.27
C PHE A 176 2.27 2.45 5.51
N TYR A 177 0.99 2.49 5.87
CA TYR A 177 0.18 1.32 6.21
C TYR A 177 0.30 0.14 5.22
N PRO A 178 0.19 0.35 3.89
CA PRO A 178 0.31 -0.73 2.93
C PRO A 178 1.57 -1.58 3.11
N ASN A 179 2.72 -0.95 3.36
CA ASN A 179 3.99 -1.67 3.54
C ASN A 179 3.98 -2.48 4.84
N ILE A 180 3.46 -1.92 5.93
CA ILE A 180 3.32 -2.65 7.20
C ILE A 180 2.34 -3.82 7.08
N GLN A 181 1.24 -3.66 6.35
CA GLN A 181 0.30 -4.75 6.07
C GLN A 181 0.99 -5.90 5.32
N ARG A 182 1.93 -5.61 4.42
CA ARG A 182 2.73 -6.65 3.72
C ARG A 182 3.64 -7.40 4.70
N VAL A 183 4.27 -6.70 5.64
CA VAL A 183 5.05 -7.35 6.71
C VAL A 183 4.16 -8.26 7.55
N PHE A 184 2.94 -7.83 7.88
CA PHE A 184 1.97 -8.64 8.62
C PHE A 184 1.58 -9.91 7.86
N TRP A 185 1.21 -9.81 6.58
CA TRP A 185 0.86 -10.97 5.76
C TRP A 185 2.05 -11.92 5.56
N LEU A 186 3.25 -11.39 5.34
CA LEU A 186 4.45 -12.20 5.25
C LEU A 186 4.74 -12.94 6.56
N SER A 187 4.54 -12.29 7.71
CA SER A 187 4.74 -12.93 9.03
C SER A 187 3.78 -14.08 9.29
N ASN A 188 2.59 -14.03 8.71
CA ASN A 188 1.63 -15.14 8.74
C ASN A 188 1.95 -16.22 7.69
N ALA A 189 2.51 -15.84 6.54
CA ALA A 189 2.87 -16.77 5.47
C ALA A 189 4.19 -17.52 5.74
N LEU A 190 5.12 -16.90 6.46
CA LEU A 190 6.48 -17.35 6.66
C LEU A 190 6.74 -17.58 8.17
N PRO A 191 6.72 -18.84 8.65
CA PRO A 191 6.95 -19.12 10.06
C PRO A 191 8.38 -18.74 10.50
N GLY A 192 8.55 -18.48 11.79
CA GLY A 192 9.85 -18.22 12.40
C GLY A 192 10.36 -16.78 12.28
N LEU A 193 9.54 -15.83 11.79
CA LEU A 193 9.84 -14.42 12.01
C LEU A 193 9.58 -14.06 13.49
N PRO A 194 10.46 -13.29 14.15
CA PRO A 194 10.31 -12.89 15.55
C PRO A 194 9.30 -11.74 15.70
N LEU A 195 8.09 -11.95 15.19
CA LEU A 195 6.98 -11.02 15.18
C LEU A 195 5.73 -11.75 15.69
N ASP A 196 4.96 -11.07 16.53
CA ASP A 196 3.70 -11.62 17.03
C ASP A 196 2.61 -11.37 15.97
N VAL A 197 1.97 -12.41 15.45
CA VAL A 197 0.89 -12.23 14.46
C VAL A 197 -0.47 -11.93 15.10
N ALA A 198 -0.67 -12.29 16.36
CA ALA A 198 -1.92 -12.02 17.08
C ALA A 198 -1.95 -10.56 17.59
N ALA A 199 -0.80 -10.04 18.01
CA ALA A 199 -0.63 -8.67 18.47
C ALA A 199 0.45 -7.93 17.63
N PHE A 200 0.27 -7.90 16.32
CA PHE A 200 1.31 -7.47 15.38
C PHE A 200 1.73 -5.99 15.48
N PRO A 201 3.05 -5.66 15.43
CA PRO A 201 4.19 -6.60 15.31
C PRO A 201 4.68 -7.21 16.62
N GLY A 202 4.14 -6.78 17.76
CA GLY A 202 4.38 -7.38 19.07
C GLY A 202 4.44 -6.32 20.16
N ASN A 203 3.55 -6.40 21.16
CA ASN A 203 3.46 -5.42 22.25
C ASN A 203 4.74 -5.30 23.10
N ALA A 204 5.53 -6.38 23.20
CA ALA A 204 6.73 -6.39 24.04
C ALA A 204 7.83 -5.44 23.51
N LYS A 205 7.96 -5.32 22.19
CA LYS A 205 8.99 -4.49 21.54
C LYS A 205 8.42 -3.27 20.81
N PHE A 206 7.21 -3.37 20.30
CA PHE A 206 6.59 -2.36 19.43
C PHE A 206 5.17 -1.97 19.90
N PRO A 207 4.99 -1.53 21.15
CA PRO A 207 3.66 -1.26 21.70
C PRO A 207 2.89 -0.16 20.95
N LYS A 208 3.57 0.91 20.52
CA LYS A 208 2.91 2.03 19.81
C LYS A 208 2.50 1.61 18.41
N LEU A 209 3.39 0.94 17.69
CA LEU A 209 3.16 0.45 16.33
C LEU A 209 2.10 -0.65 16.31
N THR A 210 2.07 -1.51 17.34
CA THR A 210 1.01 -2.52 17.50
C THR A 210 -0.35 -1.86 17.62
N SER A 211 -0.47 -0.88 18.52
CA SER A 211 -1.71 -0.14 18.71
C SER A 211 -2.11 0.67 17.46
N TRP A 212 -1.14 1.29 16.79
CA TRP A 212 -1.36 2.02 15.54
C TRP A 212 -1.86 1.10 14.43
N PHE A 213 -1.24 -0.06 14.25
CA PHE A 213 -1.60 -1.02 13.21
C PHE A 213 -3.06 -1.48 13.38
N SER A 214 -3.45 -1.84 14.61
CA SER A 214 -4.84 -2.21 14.90
C SER A 214 -5.81 -1.06 14.64
N ARG A 215 -5.47 0.18 15.04
CA ARG A 215 -6.32 1.36 14.79
C ARG A 215 -6.51 1.64 13.30
N ILE A 216 -5.41 1.73 12.54
CA ILE A 216 -5.47 2.11 11.13
C ILE A 216 -6.10 1.01 10.28
N ALA A 217 -5.84 -0.27 10.58
CA ALA A 217 -6.44 -1.40 9.86
C ALA A 217 -7.97 -1.48 10.03
N ALA A 218 -8.52 -0.91 11.11
CA ALA A 218 -9.95 -0.90 11.39
C ALA A 218 -10.70 0.28 10.71
N LEU A 219 -9.98 1.21 10.07
CA LEU A 219 -10.61 2.36 9.42
C LEU A 219 -11.39 1.93 8.16
N PRO A 220 -12.62 2.43 7.94
CA PRO A 220 -13.44 2.04 6.79
C PRO A 220 -12.73 2.22 5.44
N GLU A 221 -12.03 3.34 5.23
CA GLU A 221 -11.29 3.63 4.01
C GLU A 221 -10.10 2.68 3.79
N VAL A 222 -9.50 2.19 4.87
CA VAL A 222 -8.40 1.24 4.82
C VAL A 222 -8.92 -0.16 4.52
N ILE A 223 -10.04 -0.56 5.15
CA ILE A 223 -10.72 -1.84 4.88
C ILE A 223 -11.15 -1.89 3.41
N GLU A 224 -11.79 -0.83 2.91
CA GLU A 224 -12.28 -0.74 1.53
C GLU A 224 -11.17 -0.89 0.48
N ALA A 225 -9.97 -0.38 0.78
CA ALA A 225 -8.80 -0.45 -0.08
C ALA A 225 -7.92 -1.69 0.16
N SER A 226 -8.26 -2.55 1.13
CA SER A 226 -7.46 -3.72 1.52
C SER A 226 -8.06 -5.03 1.02
N GLN A 227 -7.23 -6.07 1.02
CA GLN A 227 -7.70 -7.45 0.88
C GLN A 227 -7.87 -8.08 2.28
N PRO A 228 -8.80 -9.04 2.45
CA PRO A 228 -8.87 -9.83 3.68
C PRO A 228 -7.52 -10.48 3.99
N THR A 229 -7.21 -10.64 5.29
CA THR A 229 -5.91 -11.18 5.74
C THR A 229 -5.63 -12.55 5.13
N GLU A 230 -6.61 -13.46 5.12
CA GLU A 230 -6.48 -14.79 4.51
C GLU A 230 -6.11 -14.74 3.02
N THR A 231 -6.73 -13.82 2.26
CA THR A 231 -6.44 -13.59 0.84
C THR A 231 -5.03 -13.04 0.66
N GLY A 232 -4.63 -12.05 1.46
CA GLY A 232 -3.30 -11.47 1.42
C GLY A 232 -2.20 -12.48 1.78
N VAL A 233 -2.40 -13.26 2.84
CA VAL A 233 -1.49 -14.34 3.26
C VAL A 233 -1.39 -15.42 2.19
N GLY A 234 -2.52 -15.81 1.59
CA GLY A 234 -2.56 -16.78 0.50
C GLY A 234 -1.77 -16.32 -0.72
N PHE A 235 -1.98 -15.07 -1.18
CA PHE A 235 -1.16 -14.46 -2.21
C PHE A 235 0.33 -14.47 -1.85
N PHE A 236 0.69 -14.17 -0.60
CA PHE A 236 2.09 -14.14 -0.18
C PHE A 236 2.76 -15.51 -0.19
N LYS A 237 2.04 -16.59 0.09
CA LYS A 237 2.55 -17.97 -0.08
C LYS A 237 2.93 -18.25 -1.53
N ASP A 238 2.08 -17.85 -2.48
CA ASP A 238 2.35 -18.00 -3.91
C ASP A 238 3.50 -17.08 -4.38
N TYR A 239 3.55 -15.86 -3.86
CA TYR A 239 4.55 -14.85 -4.20
C TYR A 239 5.96 -15.27 -3.76
N VAL A 240 6.15 -15.75 -2.53
CA VAL A 240 7.47 -16.20 -2.04
C VAL A 240 7.97 -17.46 -2.75
N ASN A 241 7.06 -18.25 -3.32
CA ASN A 241 7.36 -19.42 -4.16
C ASN A 241 7.61 -19.06 -5.64
N GLY A 242 7.61 -17.78 -6.00
CA GLY A 242 7.90 -17.30 -7.36
C GLY A 242 6.71 -17.36 -8.33
N SER A 243 5.54 -17.81 -7.89
CA SER A 243 4.36 -18.04 -8.72
C SER A 243 3.15 -17.22 -8.26
N PRO A 244 3.25 -15.88 -8.12
CA PRO A 244 2.14 -15.06 -7.65
C PRO A 244 0.88 -15.20 -8.49
N ASN A 245 -0.23 -15.48 -7.82
CA ASN A 245 -1.57 -15.43 -8.37
C ASN A 245 -2.21 -14.06 -8.08
N TYR A 246 -2.22 -13.14 -9.04
CA TYR A 246 -2.84 -11.82 -8.85
C TYR A 246 -4.38 -11.86 -8.72
N ASP A 247 -5.00 -12.98 -9.08
CA ASP A 247 -6.43 -13.24 -8.91
C ASP A 247 -6.71 -14.12 -7.68
N PHE A 248 -5.75 -14.29 -6.76
CA PHE A 248 -5.95 -15.12 -5.56
C PHE A 248 -7.24 -14.73 -4.81
N GLY A 249 -8.11 -15.71 -4.54
CA GLY A 249 -9.39 -15.51 -3.87
C GLY A 249 -10.52 -14.93 -4.73
N LEU A 250 -10.37 -14.89 -6.07
CA LEU A 250 -11.44 -14.59 -7.04
C LEU A 250 -11.91 -15.83 -7.79
#